data_AF-A0A5C6U0W5-F1
#
_entry.id   AF-A0A5C6U0W5-F1
#
_cell.length_a   1.000
_cell.length_b   1.000
_cell.length_c   1.000
_cell.angle_alpha   90.00
_cell.angle_beta   90.00
_cell.angle_gamma   90.00
#
_symmetry.space_group_name_H-M   'P 1'
#
loop_
_entity.id
_entity.type
_entity.pdbx_description
1 polymer ?
#
loop_
_entity_poly.entity_id
_entity_poly.type
_entity_poly.pdbx_seq_one_letter_code
_entity_poly.pdbx_strand_id
1 'polypeptide(L)'
;MSRVLFDFTDPTAASAWRAIDDRVMGGVSRSTLRHDSSGHAVFEGTVSLERNGGFASVRSSPGDWGLAGAGACHMEVRGDAKRFKLSLLTDDGFDSLNYQAGFAPAGSDWQTLHLPLADFRASFRGREVGNAPALDPARIRQVGLMIAARQTGPFELHIRRIGLA
;
A
#
# COMPACT_ATOMS: atom_id res chain seq x y z
N MET A 1 2.63 21.99 0.28
CA MET A 1 4.04 21.53 0.28
C MET A 1 4.00 20.05 -0.06
N SER A 2 4.95 19.51 -0.82
CA SER A 2 4.98 18.07 -1.12
C SER A 2 6.17 17.39 -0.46
N ARG A 3 6.01 16.12 -0.09
CA ARG A 3 7.04 15.26 0.51
C ARG A 3 7.06 13.92 -0.20
N VAL A 4 8.24 13.52 -0.68
CA VAL A 4 8.45 12.15 -1.16
C VAL A 4 8.65 11.25 0.04
N LEU A 5 7.89 10.16 0.11
CA LEU A 5 8.00 9.14 1.17
C LEU A 5 8.93 8.02 0.72
N PHE A 6 8.71 7.52 -0.50
CA PHE A 6 9.50 6.47 -1.10
C PHE A 6 9.80 6.84 -2.55
N ASP A 7 11.09 6.86 -2.89
CA ASP A 7 11.56 6.98 -4.27
C ASP A 7 12.22 5.65 -4.67
N PHE A 8 11.52 4.86 -5.46
CA PHE A 8 11.98 3.53 -5.88
C PHE A 8 12.91 3.58 -7.08
N THR A 9 13.38 4.75 -7.51
CA THR A 9 14.60 4.82 -8.30
C THR A 9 15.83 4.49 -7.46
N ASP A 10 15.73 4.59 -6.13
CA ASP A 10 16.72 4.09 -5.19
C ASP A 10 16.45 2.60 -4.88
N PRO A 11 17.39 1.69 -5.20
CA PRO A 11 17.25 0.26 -4.92
C PRO A 11 17.07 -0.08 -3.44
N THR A 12 17.49 0.80 -2.53
CA THR A 12 17.35 0.59 -1.09
C THR A 12 15.95 0.90 -0.58
N ALA A 13 15.13 1.68 -1.31
CA ALA A 13 13.81 2.11 -0.85
C ALA A 13 12.82 0.94 -0.66
N ALA A 14 12.96 -0.15 -1.42
CA ALA A 14 12.16 -1.37 -1.27
C ALA A 14 12.67 -2.31 -0.16
N SER A 15 13.93 -2.15 0.28
CA SER A 15 14.59 -3.12 1.19
C SER A 15 13.95 -3.20 2.57
N ALA A 16 13.25 -2.15 2.99
CA ALA A 16 12.55 -2.06 4.26
C ALA A 16 11.07 -2.47 4.19
N TRP A 17 10.61 -3.06 3.08
CA TRP A 17 9.23 -3.54 2.94
C TRP A 17 9.12 -5.03 3.24
N ARG A 18 8.02 -5.45 3.87
CA ARG A 18 7.77 -6.84 4.29
C ARG A 18 6.38 -7.29 3.90
N ALA A 19 6.25 -8.55 3.52
CA ALA A 19 4.96 -9.16 3.23
C ALA A 19 4.13 -9.35 4.50
N ILE A 20 2.84 -9.04 4.41
CA ILE A 20 1.81 -9.24 5.43
C ILE A 20 0.61 -9.88 4.71
N ASP A 21 0.81 -11.10 4.22
CA ASP A 21 -0.21 -11.84 3.48
C ASP A 21 -1.21 -12.54 4.42
N ASP A 22 -2.25 -13.14 3.84
CA ASP A 22 -3.28 -13.93 4.55
C ASP A 22 -2.76 -15.18 5.30
N ARG A 23 -1.46 -15.47 5.22
CA ARG A 23 -0.79 -16.57 5.90
C ARG A 23 -0.91 -16.48 7.42
N VAL A 24 -1.10 -15.27 7.95
CA VAL A 24 -1.39 -15.04 9.38
C VAL A 24 -2.71 -15.69 9.83
N MET A 25 -3.63 -15.95 8.88
CA MET A 25 -4.89 -16.65 9.09
C MET A 25 -4.88 -18.09 8.55
N GLY A 26 -3.72 -18.60 8.10
CA GLY A 26 -3.58 -19.91 7.49
C GLY A 26 -3.75 -19.94 5.96
N GLY A 27 -3.99 -18.78 5.33
CA GLY A 27 -4.05 -18.62 3.88
C GLY A 27 -2.73 -18.93 3.17
N VAL A 28 -2.77 -18.98 1.85
CA VAL A 28 -1.61 -19.34 1.01
C VAL A 28 -1.28 -18.29 -0.05
N SER A 29 -1.84 -17.09 0.05
CA SER A 29 -1.41 -15.97 -0.78
C SER A 29 0.04 -15.60 -0.47
N ARG A 30 0.73 -15.06 -1.47
CA ARG A 30 2.12 -14.64 -1.35
C ARG A 30 2.33 -13.34 -2.09
N SER A 31 3.09 -12.43 -1.50
CA SER A 31 3.57 -11.24 -2.18
C SER A 31 5.01 -10.85 -1.81
N THR A 32 5.56 -9.96 -2.61
CA THR A 32 6.84 -9.29 -2.34
C THR A 32 6.81 -7.88 -2.91
N LEU A 33 7.67 -7.02 -2.38
CA LEU A 33 8.06 -5.77 -3.04
C LEU A 33 9.54 -5.87 -3.33
N ARG A 34 9.90 -5.92 -4.61
CA ARG A 34 11.31 -5.94 -5.05
C ARG A 34 11.63 -4.70 -5.86
N HIS A 35 12.88 -4.28 -5.84
CA HIS A 35 13.38 -3.30 -6.81
C HIS A 35 13.65 -3.99 -8.16
N ASP A 36 13.31 -3.31 -9.24
CA ASP A 36 13.62 -3.68 -10.62
C ASP A 36 14.76 -2.79 -11.14
N SER A 37 15.73 -3.37 -11.86
CA SER A 37 16.91 -2.63 -12.35
C SER A 37 16.58 -1.49 -13.30
N SER A 38 15.36 -1.42 -13.83
CA SER A 38 14.85 -0.29 -14.61
C SER A 38 14.36 0.90 -13.76
N GLY A 39 14.62 0.91 -12.45
CA GLY A 39 14.46 2.07 -11.57
C GLY A 39 13.05 2.24 -11.00
N HIS A 40 12.43 1.14 -10.58
CA HIS A 40 11.14 1.16 -9.90
C HIS A 40 10.97 -0.07 -9.00
N ALA A 41 9.97 -0.06 -8.12
CA ALA A 41 9.58 -1.23 -7.35
C ALA A 41 8.45 -1.99 -8.02
N VAL A 42 8.43 -3.30 -7.83
CA VAL A 42 7.41 -4.22 -8.32
C VAL A 42 6.75 -4.90 -7.12
N PHE A 43 5.48 -4.58 -6.88
CA PHE A 43 4.62 -5.30 -5.95
C PHE A 43 3.92 -6.43 -6.71
N GLU A 44 4.37 -7.65 -6.49
CA GLU A 44 3.93 -8.82 -7.24
C GLU A 44 3.64 -10.00 -6.33
N GLY A 45 2.86 -10.95 -6.84
CA GLY A 45 2.51 -12.13 -6.08
C GLY A 45 1.35 -12.92 -6.68
N THR A 46 0.73 -13.75 -5.84
CA THR A 46 -0.46 -14.52 -6.19
C THR A 46 -1.45 -14.49 -5.03
N VAL A 47 -2.69 -14.13 -5.32
CA VAL A 47 -3.80 -14.24 -4.37
C VAL A 47 -4.46 -15.61 -4.51
N SER A 48 -4.68 -16.30 -3.39
CA SER A 48 -5.40 -17.57 -3.31
C SER A 48 -6.59 -17.44 -2.36
N LEU A 49 -7.70 -18.13 -2.68
CA LEU A 49 -8.86 -18.26 -1.79
C LEU A 49 -8.79 -19.52 -0.92
N GLU A 50 -7.77 -20.35 -1.12
CA GLU A 50 -7.58 -21.55 -0.30
C GLU A 50 -7.32 -21.17 1.15
N ARG A 51 -7.80 -22.03 2.07
CA ARG A 51 -7.61 -21.88 3.52
C ARG A 51 -8.09 -20.53 4.08
N ASN A 52 -9.24 -20.07 3.59
CA ASN A 52 -9.84 -18.78 3.95
C ASN A 52 -8.94 -17.57 3.63
N GLY A 53 -8.05 -17.73 2.65
CA GLY A 53 -7.26 -16.64 2.10
C GLY A 53 -8.08 -15.64 1.28
N GLY A 54 -7.39 -14.72 0.65
CA GLY A 54 -7.96 -13.79 -0.31
C GLY A 54 -7.33 -12.40 -0.31
N PHE A 55 -6.15 -12.24 0.30
CA PHE A 55 -5.38 -11.02 0.17
C PHE A 55 -3.87 -11.25 0.22
N ALA A 56 -3.15 -10.35 -0.43
CA ALA A 56 -1.70 -10.25 -0.36
C ALA A 56 -1.33 -8.78 -0.11
N SER A 57 -0.31 -8.53 0.71
CA SER A 57 0.05 -7.17 1.11
C SER A 57 1.52 -7.05 1.45
N VAL A 58 2.07 -5.85 1.24
CA VAL A 58 3.38 -5.44 1.74
C VAL A 58 3.25 -4.18 2.57
N ARG A 59 4.10 -4.01 3.58
CA ARG A 59 4.16 -2.82 4.44
C ARG A 59 5.61 -2.40 4.66
N SER A 60 5.87 -1.09 4.65
CA SER A 60 7.17 -0.51 4.99
C SER A 60 7.48 -0.72 6.47
N SER A 61 8.77 -0.74 6.83
CA SER A 61 9.19 -0.50 8.21
C SER A 61 8.68 0.86 8.69
N PRO A 62 8.49 1.04 10.00
CA PRO A 62 8.12 2.33 10.53
C PRO A 62 9.19 3.40 10.32
N GLY A 63 8.76 4.65 10.14
CA GLY A 63 9.61 5.82 9.95
C GLY A 63 8.82 7.12 10.09
N ASP A 64 9.50 8.27 10.03
CA ASP A 64 8.85 9.59 10.20
C ASP A 64 8.35 10.13 8.85
N TRP A 65 7.26 9.57 8.34
CA TRP A 65 6.74 9.89 6.99
C TRP A 65 5.74 11.04 6.96
N GLY A 66 5.25 11.49 8.11
CA GLY A 66 4.18 12.47 8.18
C GLY A 66 4.48 13.83 7.55
N LEU A 67 3.45 14.50 7.06
CA LEU A 67 3.51 15.87 6.54
C LEU A 67 2.27 16.63 7.02
N ALA A 68 2.45 17.57 7.95
CA ALA A 68 1.36 18.39 8.42
C ALA A 68 0.73 19.19 7.27
N GLY A 69 -0.61 19.19 7.21
CA GLY A 69 -1.37 19.91 6.19
C GLY A 69 -1.44 19.24 4.81
N ALA A 70 -0.90 18.02 4.64
CA ALA A 70 -1.12 17.26 3.42
C ALA A 70 -2.61 16.93 3.23
N GLY A 71 -3.11 17.08 2.00
CA GLY A 71 -4.47 16.76 1.61
C GLY A 71 -4.59 15.48 0.79
N ALA A 72 -3.48 14.99 0.20
CA ALA A 72 -3.50 13.80 -0.64
C ALA A 72 -2.19 12.98 -0.58
N CYS A 73 -2.32 11.69 -0.89
CA CYS A 73 -1.21 10.85 -1.32
C CYS A 73 -1.09 10.88 -2.85
N HIS A 74 0.14 11.01 -3.37
CA HIS A 74 0.41 10.86 -4.79
C HIS A 74 1.25 9.61 -5.04
N MET A 75 0.94 8.87 -6.11
CA MET A 75 1.68 7.66 -6.48
C MET A 75 1.91 7.63 -7.98
N GLU A 76 3.15 7.39 -8.41
CA GLU A 76 3.46 7.12 -9.81
C GLU A 76 3.48 5.61 -10.03
N VAL A 77 2.51 5.10 -10.79
CA VAL A 77 2.27 3.65 -10.96
C VAL A 77 1.97 3.26 -12.41
N ARG A 78 2.13 1.97 -12.70
CA ARG A 78 1.55 1.28 -13.86
C ARG A 78 1.26 -0.18 -13.50
N GLY A 79 0.39 -0.85 -14.23
CA GLY A 79 0.13 -2.26 -14.01
C GLY A 79 -1.20 -2.71 -14.62
N ASP A 80 -1.54 -3.97 -14.35
CA ASP A 80 -2.77 -4.59 -14.84
C ASP A 80 -4.03 -3.89 -14.29
N ALA A 81 -5.17 -4.18 -14.90
CA ALA A 81 -6.50 -3.74 -14.48
C ALA A 81 -6.99 -4.46 -13.19
N LYS A 82 -6.17 -4.43 -12.14
CA LYS A 82 -6.49 -4.91 -10.80
C LYS A 82 -6.71 -3.73 -9.86
N ARG A 83 -7.50 -3.97 -8.81
CA ARG A 83 -7.75 -3.00 -7.75
C ARG A 83 -6.82 -3.26 -6.58
N PHE A 84 -6.13 -2.22 -6.17
CA PHE A 84 -5.23 -2.21 -5.03
C PHE A 84 -5.75 -1.27 -3.95
N LYS A 85 -5.15 -1.34 -2.76
CA LYS A 85 -5.36 -0.37 -1.69
C LYS A 85 -4.02 0.19 -1.25
N LEU A 86 -3.98 1.50 -1.04
CA LEU A 86 -2.91 2.14 -0.27
C LEU A 86 -3.32 2.15 1.20
N SER A 87 -2.41 1.72 2.06
CA SER A 87 -2.59 1.66 3.51
C SER A 87 -1.67 2.67 4.19
N LEU A 88 -2.19 3.42 5.16
CA LEU A 88 -1.44 4.36 5.98
C LEU A 88 -1.69 4.04 7.46
N LEU A 89 -0.62 3.89 8.22
CA LEU A 89 -0.69 3.67 9.66
C LEU A 89 0.00 4.83 10.38
N THR A 90 -0.55 5.23 11.53
CA THR A 90 -0.11 6.42 12.29
C THR A 90 0.70 6.10 13.54
N ASP A 91 1.17 4.85 13.66
CA ASP A 91 2.01 4.34 14.75
C ASP A 91 2.90 3.18 14.25
N ASP A 92 3.74 2.64 15.14
CA ASP A 92 4.70 1.56 14.85
C ASP A 92 4.14 0.15 15.06
N GLY A 93 2.89 0.04 15.50
CA GLY A 93 2.28 -1.23 15.89
C GLY A 93 2.05 -2.14 14.68
N PHE A 94 2.16 -3.46 14.94
CA PHE A 94 1.89 -4.46 13.91
C PHE A 94 0.39 -4.57 13.61
N ASP A 95 -0.43 -4.58 14.66
CA ASP A 95 -1.88 -4.75 14.64
C ASP A 95 -2.56 -3.44 15.04
N SER A 96 -2.37 -2.41 14.21
CA SER A 96 -2.87 -1.06 14.44
C SER A 96 -4.01 -0.71 13.49
N LEU A 97 -4.66 0.42 13.78
CA LEU A 97 -5.67 0.98 12.90
C LEU A 97 -5.03 1.35 11.55
N ASN A 98 -5.61 0.84 10.47
CA ASN A 98 -5.12 1.04 9.12
C ASN A 98 -6.11 1.90 8.32
N TYR A 99 -5.65 3.04 7.84
CA TYR A 99 -6.41 3.90 6.94
C TYR A 99 -6.16 3.45 5.51
N GLN A 100 -7.21 3.08 4.78
CA GLN A 100 -7.07 2.54 3.43
C GLN A 100 -7.90 3.31 2.41
N ALA A 101 -7.31 3.55 1.24
CA ALA A 101 -8.02 4.01 0.04
C ALA A 101 -7.76 3.06 -1.13
N GLY A 102 -8.81 2.79 -1.91
CA GLY A 102 -8.72 1.93 -3.11
C GLY A 102 -8.25 2.71 -4.33
N PHE A 103 -7.49 2.06 -5.20
CA PHE A 103 -7.08 2.62 -6.49
C PHE A 103 -6.91 1.51 -7.54
N ALA A 104 -6.86 1.90 -8.82
CA ALA A 104 -6.59 1.00 -9.93
C ALA A 104 -5.72 1.72 -10.97
N PRO A 105 -4.58 1.15 -11.41
CA PRO A 105 -3.85 1.66 -12.55
C PRO A 105 -4.71 1.59 -13.82
N ALA A 106 -4.63 2.61 -14.67
CA ALA A 106 -5.32 2.64 -15.96
C ALA A 106 -4.67 1.76 -17.05
N GLY A 107 -3.49 1.17 -16.80
CA GLY A 107 -2.81 0.29 -17.74
C GLY A 107 -1.28 0.29 -17.62
N SER A 108 -0.63 -0.03 -18.75
CA SER A 108 0.83 -0.21 -18.86
C SER A 108 1.65 1.08 -18.86
N ASP A 109 1.00 2.23 -19.04
CA ASP A 109 1.67 3.52 -19.02
C ASP A 109 1.78 4.07 -17.61
N TRP A 110 2.91 4.71 -17.33
CA TRP A 110 3.13 5.40 -16.05
C TRP A 110 2.15 6.55 -15.90
N GLN A 111 1.45 6.56 -14.78
CA GLN A 111 0.49 7.59 -14.43
C GLN A 111 0.67 8.02 -12.98
N THR A 112 0.37 9.28 -12.71
CA THR A 112 0.31 9.77 -11.33
C THR A 112 -1.14 9.70 -10.84
N LEU A 113 -1.38 8.90 -9.82
CA LEU A 113 -2.65 8.84 -9.11
C LEU A 113 -2.62 9.78 -7.91
N HIS A 114 -3.72 10.48 -7.70
CA HIS A 114 -3.95 11.37 -6.56
C HIS A 114 -5.05 10.74 -5.70
N LEU A 115 -4.73 10.39 -4.47
CA LEU A 115 -5.64 9.79 -3.50
C LEU A 115 -5.88 10.80 -2.36
N PRO A 116 -7.03 11.50 -2.35
CA PRO A 116 -7.37 12.41 -1.26
C PRO A 116 -7.33 11.69 0.09
N LEU A 117 -6.71 12.28 1.11
CA LEU A 117 -6.65 11.67 2.44
C LEU A 117 -8.05 11.55 3.07
N ALA A 118 -8.99 12.40 2.65
CA ALA A 118 -10.39 12.32 3.03
C ALA A 118 -11.11 11.05 2.53
N ASP A 119 -10.56 10.36 1.52
CA ASP A 119 -11.13 9.10 0.99
C ASP A 119 -10.62 7.86 1.75
N PHE A 120 -9.62 8.02 2.62
CA PHE A 120 -9.11 6.92 3.41
C PHE A 120 -10.14 6.54 4.48
N ARG A 121 -10.41 5.24 4.60
CA ARG A 121 -11.32 4.68 5.60
C ARG A 121 -10.53 3.89 6.62
N ALA A 122 -10.79 4.14 7.89
CA ALA A 122 -10.16 3.43 8.99
C ALA A 122 -10.66 1.98 9.03
N SER A 123 -9.73 1.05 9.19
CA SER A 123 -10.02 -0.37 9.25
C SER A 123 -9.14 -1.06 10.28
N PHE A 124 -9.70 -2.05 10.98
CA PHE A 124 -8.98 -2.91 11.90
C PHE A 124 -9.25 -4.35 11.51
N ARG A 125 -8.19 -5.12 11.21
CA ARG A 125 -8.27 -6.52 10.75
C ARG A 125 -9.30 -6.74 9.63
N GLY A 126 -9.31 -5.85 8.64
CA GLY A 126 -10.18 -5.92 7.48
C GLY A 126 -11.63 -5.48 7.70
N ARG A 127 -11.98 -4.97 8.89
CA ARG A 127 -13.30 -4.42 9.21
C ARG A 127 -13.22 -2.90 9.32
N GLU A 128 -14.14 -2.20 8.68
CA GLU A 128 -14.23 -0.74 8.80
C GLU A 128 -14.57 -0.32 10.23
N VAL A 129 -13.94 0.77 10.70
CA VAL A 129 -14.16 1.35 12.03
C VAL A 129 -14.76 2.73 11.86
N GLY A 130 -16.09 2.81 11.85
CA GLY A 130 -16.81 4.05 11.51
C GLY A 130 -16.64 5.21 12.49
N ASN A 131 -16.28 4.93 13.75
CA ASN A 131 -16.04 5.93 14.79
C ASN A 131 -14.55 6.22 15.05
N ALA A 132 -13.67 5.79 14.14
CA ALA A 132 -12.26 6.11 14.24
C ALA A 132 -11.99 7.62 14.06
N PRO A 133 -10.91 8.15 14.66
CA PRO A 133 -10.41 9.47 14.33
C PRO A 133 -10.13 9.63 12.83
N ALA A 134 -10.17 10.85 12.32
CA ALA A 134 -9.69 11.14 10.98
C ALA A 134 -8.18 10.83 10.88
N LEU A 135 -7.73 10.44 9.69
CA LEU A 135 -6.30 10.26 9.41
C LEU A 135 -5.56 11.59 9.62
N ASP A 136 -4.62 11.61 10.56
CA ASP A 136 -3.71 12.73 10.76
C ASP A 136 -2.47 12.56 9.86
N PRO A 137 -2.31 13.39 8.81
CA PRO A 137 -1.19 13.27 7.88
C PRO A 137 0.16 13.55 8.53
N ALA A 138 0.22 14.29 9.65
CA ALA A 138 1.46 14.57 10.36
C ALA A 138 2.00 13.33 11.09
N ARG A 139 1.16 12.30 11.28
CA ARG A 139 1.48 11.12 12.09
C ARG A 139 1.77 9.86 11.29
N ILE A 140 1.83 9.93 9.95
CA ILE A 140 2.06 8.74 9.13
C ILE A 140 3.41 8.12 9.49
N ARG A 141 3.37 6.83 9.86
CA ARG A 141 4.51 6.04 10.33
C ARG A 141 4.83 4.86 9.43
N GLN A 142 3.83 4.25 8.81
CA GLN A 142 4.02 3.13 7.89
C GLN A 142 3.12 3.29 6.66
N VAL A 143 3.59 2.79 5.51
CA VAL A 143 2.84 2.76 4.25
C VAL A 143 2.75 1.32 3.78
N GLY A 144 1.61 0.91 3.22
CA GLY A 144 1.42 -0.44 2.71
C GLY A 144 0.65 -0.47 1.40
N LEU A 145 0.87 -1.54 0.64
CA LEU A 145 0.14 -1.87 -0.58
C LEU A 145 -0.59 -3.18 -0.36
N MET A 146 -1.82 -3.30 -0.86
CA MET A 146 -2.64 -4.49 -0.67
C MET A 146 -3.45 -4.77 -1.91
N ILE A 147 -3.57 -6.05 -2.28
CA ILE A 147 -4.60 -6.55 -3.18
C ILE A 147 -5.52 -7.47 -2.37
N ALA A 148 -6.82 -7.29 -2.55
CA ALA A 148 -7.85 -8.00 -1.78
C ALA A 148 -9.10 -8.24 -2.64
N ALA A 149 -10.24 -8.47 -1.97
CA ALA A 149 -11.56 -8.61 -2.60
C ALA A 149 -11.63 -9.75 -3.63
N ARG A 150 -10.98 -10.88 -3.30
CA ARG A 150 -11.05 -12.14 -4.07
C ARG A 150 -10.56 -12.05 -5.51
N GLN A 151 -9.61 -11.15 -5.79
CA GLN A 151 -8.93 -11.04 -7.08
C GLN A 151 -7.86 -12.14 -7.24
N THR A 152 -8.30 -13.40 -7.25
CA THR A 152 -7.45 -14.61 -7.31
C THR A 152 -6.51 -14.61 -8.51
N GLY A 153 -5.34 -15.21 -8.34
CA GLY A 153 -4.33 -15.38 -9.39
C GLY A 153 -3.15 -14.42 -9.27
N PRO A 154 -2.25 -14.41 -10.27
CA PRO A 154 -1.06 -13.58 -10.26
C PRO A 154 -1.43 -12.10 -10.35
N PHE A 155 -0.58 -11.23 -9.80
CA PHE A 155 -0.71 -9.78 -9.94
C PHE A 155 0.66 -9.12 -9.98
N GLU A 156 0.71 -7.96 -10.61
CA GLU A 156 1.86 -7.08 -10.66
C GLU A 156 1.41 -5.61 -10.64
N LEU A 157 2.10 -4.80 -9.84
CA LEU A 157 1.96 -3.36 -9.78
C LEU A 157 3.36 -2.76 -9.73
N HIS A 158 3.66 -1.86 -10.66
CA HIS A 158 4.92 -1.14 -10.68
C HIS A 158 4.74 0.23 -10.04
N ILE A 159 5.70 0.65 -9.22
CA ILE A 159 5.66 1.90 -8.46
C ILE A 159 7.01 2.58 -8.56
N ARG A 160 7.03 3.83 -9.04
CA ARG A 160 8.24 4.67 -9.02
C ARG A 160 8.32 5.49 -7.76
N ARG A 161 7.20 6.06 -7.32
CA ARG A 161 7.21 7.01 -6.21
C ARG A 161 5.90 6.98 -5.42
N ILE A 162 6.02 7.21 -4.12
CA ILE A 162 4.90 7.49 -3.21
C ILE A 162 5.22 8.77 -2.44
N GLY A 163 4.27 9.69 -2.36
CA GLY A 163 4.44 10.99 -1.70
C GLY A 163 3.16 11.51 -1.04
N LEU A 164 3.30 12.61 -0.30
CA LEU A 164 2.23 13.42 0.28
C LEU A 164 2.26 14.83 -0.33
N ALA A 165 1.09 15.46 -0.48
CA ALA A 165 0.96 16.84 -0.94
C ALA A 165 -0.23 17.55 -0.28
#